data_AF-A0AAV6NB25-F1
#
_entry.id   AF-A0AAV6NB25-F1
#
_cell.length_a   1.000
_cell.length_b   1.000
_cell.length_c   1.000
_cell.angle_alpha   90.00
_cell.angle_beta   90.00
_cell.angle_gamma   90.00
#
_symmetry.space_group_name_H-M   'P 1'
#
loop_
_entity.id
_entity.type
_entity.pdbx_description
1 polymer ?
#
loop_
_entity_poly.entity_id
_entity_poly.type
_entity_poly.pdbx_seq_one_letter_code
_entity_poly.pdbx_strand_id
1 'polypeptide(L)'
;MAFKTALWFSPVLLLASAIFFVIVGSAGGLAAAVILVVFSLCLSVYLCWINRRLNYAIQLLSVSTKYPPSHTPILVIGSIVIGILYASFLVIGIGGAIAVKSGFKALFIAAILLSLTWTLQVIKNIVQVTISRIKYLNLAWGRENNIREAFYSTMKHLIGTIALGSAINPLISFIQGSARAMRLAAGDQDEFLFSCAHCYSAIASMLRSRGNRWGFVHVGVYNKGIVEASYDTWEAFKRADLEIVINSDLTVSFCFLCGLSGGAICSMISGIWALVIHKSYATELAIYAFLIGYCLCRIGMAWPQACVSAYYVAYADNPQHPRFDSTVPEQIRDLRRRLQG
;
A
#
# COMPACT_ATOMS: atom_id res chain seq x y z
N MET A 1 21.78 -6.76 -2.73
CA MET A 1 22.34 -5.43 -2.43
C MET A 1 21.40 -4.30 -2.86
N ALA A 2 21.03 -4.19 -4.14
CA ALA A 2 20.22 -3.09 -4.68
C ALA A 2 18.86 -2.85 -3.99
N PHE A 3 18.17 -3.90 -3.53
CA PHE A 3 16.89 -3.75 -2.84
C PHE A 3 17.02 -3.09 -1.45
N LYS A 4 18.09 -3.42 -0.71
CA LYS A 4 18.36 -2.82 0.61
C LYS A 4 18.73 -1.36 0.47
N THR A 5 19.55 -1.01 -0.52
CA THR A 5 19.94 0.38 -0.79
C THR A 5 18.74 1.22 -1.22
N ALA A 6 17.82 0.67 -2.02
CA ALA A 6 16.58 1.36 -2.41
C ALA A 6 15.67 1.68 -1.22
N LEU A 7 15.60 0.79 -0.22
CA LEU A 7 14.84 1.02 1.01
C LEU A 7 15.43 2.14 1.87
N TRP A 8 16.75 2.16 2.02
CA TRP A 8 17.46 3.21 2.76
C TRP A 8 17.40 4.57 2.07
N PHE A 9 17.08 4.61 0.78
CA PHE A 9 16.91 5.85 0.03
C PHE A 9 15.64 6.62 0.44
N SER A 10 14.58 5.92 0.88
CA SER A 10 13.32 6.55 1.29
C SER A 10 13.45 7.59 2.42
N PRO A 11 14.06 7.28 3.59
CA PRO A 11 14.22 8.28 4.65
C PRO A 11 15.10 9.46 4.22
N VAL A 12 16.13 9.21 3.39
CA VAL A 12 17.01 10.27 2.87
C VAL A 12 16.23 11.23 1.97
N LEU A 13 15.40 10.72 1.05
CA LEU A 13 14.55 11.54 0.20
C LEU A 13 13.51 12.34 0.99
N LEU A 14 12.95 11.76 2.05
CA LEU A 14 12.01 12.48 2.93
C LEU A 14 12.71 13.61 3.69
N LEU A 15 13.94 13.41 4.15
CA LEU A 15 14.74 14.49 4.75
C LEU A 15 15.06 15.58 3.74
N ALA A 16 15.43 15.22 2.51
CA ALA A 16 15.70 16.19 1.44
C ALA A 16 14.45 17.03 1.11
N SER A 17 13.29 16.38 1.03
CA SER A 17 12.00 17.06 0.84
C SER A 17 11.64 17.94 2.05
N ALA A 18 11.93 17.51 3.29
CA ALA A 18 11.72 18.32 4.48
C ALA A 18 12.60 19.58 4.49
N ILE A 19 13.89 19.45 4.16
CA ILE A 19 14.83 20.58 4.03
C ILE A 19 14.32 21.56 2.97
N PHE A 20 13.84 21.06 1.84
CA PHE A 20 13.22 21.89 0.82
C PHE A 20 12.05 22.72 1.39
N PHE A 21 11.12 22.11 2.14
CA PHE A 21 10.02 22.84 2.76
C PHE A 21 10.48 23.89 3.80
N VAL A 22 11.56 23.63 4.53
CA VAL A 22 12.19 24.63 5.42
C VAL A 22 12.73 25.81 4.63
N ILE A 23 13.40 25.57 3.50
CA ILE A 23 13.96 26.62 2.63
C ILE A 23 12.86 27.52 2.05
N VAL A 24 11.70 26.95 1.69
CA VAL A 24 10.55 27.73 1.20
C VAL A 24 10.02 28.68 2.28
N GLY A 25 10.10 28.29 3.55
CA GLY A 25 9.84 29.17 4.70
C GLY A 25 8.38 29.59 4.92
N SER A 26 7.42 28.92 4.28
CA SER A 26 6.00 29.17 4.50
C SER A 26 5.48 28.46 5.76
N ALA A 27 4.42 28.99 6.40
CA ALA A 27 3.84 28.36 7.60
C ALA A 27 3.39 26.91 7.33
N GLY A 28 2.71 26.67 6.19
CA GLY A 28 2.31 25.32 5.78
C GLY A 28 3.50 24.42 5.43
N GLY A 29 4.55 24.98 4.82
CA GLY A 29 5.79 24.26 4.52
C GLY A 29 6.52 23.81 5.78
N LEU A 30 6.65 24.69 6.79
CA LEU A 30 7.27 24.36 8.06
C LEU A 30 6.53 23.22 8.78
N ALA A 31 5.20 23.24 8.79
CA ALA A 31 4.39 22.14 9.34
C ALA A 31 4.66 20.82 8.59
N ALA A 32 4.68 20.86 7.25
CA ALA A 32 5.00 19.69 6.43
C ALA A 32 6.43 19.19 6.67
N ALA A 33 7.41 20.09 6.84
CA ALA A 33 8.79 19.75 7.13
C ALA A 33 8.93 19.01 8.45
N VAL A 34 8.30 19.48 9.53
CA VAL A 34 8.32 18.80 10.84
C VAL A 34 7.76 17.38 10.72
N ILE A 35 6.63 17.22 10.03
CA ILE A 35 6.03 15.90 9.79
C ILE A 35 7.01 14.99 9.02
N LEU A 36 7.61 15.47 7.93
CA LEU A 36 8.54 14.69 7.12
C LEU A 36 9.82 14.30 7.87
N VAL A 37 10.35 15.19 8.73
CA VAL A 37 11.50 14.87 9.59
C VAL A 37 11.14 13.75 10.57
N VAL A 38 10.03 13.88 11.29
CA VAL A 38 9.57 12.85 12.24
C VAL A 38 9.35 11.52 11.52
N PHE A 39 8.67 11.54 10.37
CA PHE A 39 8.48 10.33 9.57
C PHE A 39 9.81 9.72 9.12
N SER A 40 10.77 10.51 8.67
CA SER A 40 12.06 9.99 8.25
C SER A 40 12.85 9.33 9.40
N LEU A 41 12.83 9.95 10.59
CA LEU A 41 13.46 9.37 11.78
C LEU A 41 12.80 8.04 12.17
N CYS A 42 11.48 8.00 12.25
CA CYS A 42 10.72 6.78 12.51
C CYS A 42 11.01 5.68 11.48
N LEU A 43 11.07 6.04 10.19
CA LEU A 43 11.38 5.10 9.12
C LEU A 43 12.82 4.58 9.19
N SER A 44 13.77 5.43 9.56
CA SER A 44 15.17 5.02 9.75
C SER A 44 15.30 3.98 10.87
N VAL A 45 14.64 4.23 12.01
CA VAL A 45 14.58 3.26 13.12
C VAL A 45 13.87 1.96 12.68
N TYR A 46 12.76 2.07 11.96
CA TYR A 46 12.04 0.92 11.43
C TYR A 46 12.91 0.07 10.48
N LEU A 47 13.68 0.71 9.59
CA LEU A 47 14.58 0.03 8.66
C LEU A 47 15.75 -0.66 9.38
N CYS A 48 16.30 -0.04 10.43
CA CYS A 48 17.27 -0.70 11.32
C CYS A 48 16.70 -2.00 11.90
N TRP A 49 15.48 -1.94 12.44
CA TRP A 49 14.84 -3.08 13.07
C TRP A 49 14.52 -4.21 12.08
N ILE A 50 14.07 -3.85 10.88
CA ILE A 50 13.59 -4.80 9.88
C ILE A 50 14.70 -5.46 9.07
N ASN A 51 15.93 -4.96 9.15
CA ASN A 51 17.06 -5.42 8.33
C ASN A 51 17.27 -6.94 8.38
N ARG A 52 16.98 -7.57 9.54
CA ARG A 52 17.05 -9.03 9.73
C ARG A 52 15.99 -9.81 8.93
N ARG A 53 14.85 -9.20 8.62
CA ARG A 53 13.71 -9.81 7.89
C ARG A 53 13.77 -9.55 6.38
N LEU A 54 14.61 -8.63 5.92
CA LEU A 54 14.70 -8.23 4.50
C LEU A 54 15.10 -9.36 3.56
N ASN A 55 15.96 -10.28 4.00
CA ASN A 55 16.44 -11.36 3.13
C ASN A 55 15.28 -12.25 2.65
N TYR A 56 14.37 -12.62 3.58
CA TYR A 56 13.17 -13.38 3.25
C TYR A 56 12.26 -12.61 2.28
N ALA A 57 12.01 -11.32 2.53
CA ALA A 57 11.15 -10.51 1.66
C ALA A 57 11.71 -10.39 0.23
N ILE A 58 13.04 -10.29 0.08
CA ILE A 58 13.71 -10.24 -1.24
C ILE A 58 13.53 -11.58 -1.96
N GLN A 59 13.78 -12.70 -1.27
CA GLN A 59 13.63 -14.03 -1.84
C GLN A 59 12.19 -14.30 -2.26
N LEU A 60 11.23 -14.01 -1.37
CA LEU A 60 9.81 -14.15 -1.64
C LEU A 60 9.37 -13.29 -2.83
N LEU A 61 9.80 -12.03 -2.89
CA LEU A 61 9.49 -11.15 -4.00
C LEU A 61 10.05 -11.73 -5.30
N SER A 62 11.32 -12.15 -5.31
CA SER A 62 11.97 -12.75 -6.48
C SER A 62 11.23 -13.99 -6.99
N VAL A 63 10.82 -14.88 -6.08
CA VAL A 63 10.05 -16.09 -6.42
C VAL A 63 8.65 -15.73 -6.94
N SER A 64 7.97 -14.81 -6.27
CA SER A 64 6.61 -14.41 -6.62
C SER A 64 6.55 -13.65 -7.96
N THR A 65 7.58 -12.87 -8.28
CA THR A 65 7.69 -12.14 -9.55
C THR A 65 8.32 -12.96 -10.66
N LYS A 66 8.78 -14.18 -10.38
CA LYS A 66 9.34 -15.08 -11.40
C LYS A 66 8.23 -15.41 -12.41
N TYR A 67 8.48 -15.11 -13.67
CA TYR A 67 7.50 -15.14 -14.76
C TYR A 67 6.29 -14.22 -14.49
N PRO A 68 6.43 -12.90 -14.74
CA PRO A 68 5.30 -11.99 -14.67
C PRO A 68 4.27 -12.37 -15.75
N PRO A 69 2.97 -12.20 -15.50
CA PRO A 69 1.94 -12.39 -16.52
C PRO A 69 2.25 -11.60 -17.80
N SER A 70 2.04 -12.19 -18.96
CA SER A 70 2.25 -11.55 -20.26
C SER A 70 1.48 -10.22 -20.33
N HIS A 71 2.12 -9.14 -20.82
CA HIS A 71 1.54 -7.78 -20.88
C HIS A 71 1.31 -7.05 -19.55
N THR A 72 1.86 -7.52 -18.42
CA THR A 72 1.80 -6.79 -17.13
C THR A 72 2.24 -5.32 -17.24
N PRO A 73 3.33 -4.98 -17.97
CA PRO A 73 3.75 -3.58 -18.13
C PRO A 73 2.67 -2.71 -18.79
N ILE A 74 1.93 -3.24 -19.77
CA ILE A 74 0.89 -2.48 -20.48
C ILE A 74 -0.23 -2.10 -19.52
N LEU A 75 -0.70 -3.03 -18.67
CA LEU A 75 -1.74 -2.76 -17.68
C LEU A 75 -1.28 -1.73 -16.64
N VAL A 76 -0.06 -1.86 -16.13
CA VAL A 76 0.48 -0.95 -15.10
C VAL A 76 0.71 0.44 -15.68
N ILE A 77 1.38 0.55 -16.83
CA ILE A 77 1.65 1.83 -17.50
C ILE A 77 0.34 2.50 -17.90
N GLY A 78 -0.61 1.77 -18.48
CA GLY A 78 -1.94 2.29 -18.82
C GLY A 78 -2.68 2.84 -17.59
N SER A 79 -2.61 2.13 -16.46
CA SER A 79 -3.22 2.58 -15.20
C SER A 79 -2.55 3.83 -14.63
N ILE A 80 -1.23 3.96 -14.76
CA ILE A 80 -0.48 5.16 -14.39
C ILE A 80 -0.89 6.34 -15.28
N VAL A 81 -0.98 6.14 -16.60
CA VAL A 81 -1.41 7.19 -17.54
C VAL A 81 -2.82 7.67 -17.22
N ILE A 82 -3.76 6.75 -16.98
CA ILE A 82 -5.12 7.10 -16.55
C ILE A 82 -5.08 7.88 -15.22
N GLY A 83 -4.27 7.44 -14.26
CA GLY A 83 -4.08 8.14 -12.99
C GLY A 83 -3.53 9.55 -13.17
N ILE A 84 -2.56 9.75 -14.08
CA ILE A 84 -2.01 11.07 -14.42
C ILE A 84 -3.09 11.95 -15.03
N LEU A 85 -3.84 11.46 -16.02
CA LEU A 85 -4.90 12.23 -16.67
C LEU A 85 -5.97 12.67 -15.65
N TYR A 86 -6.36 11.76 -14.76
CA TYR A 86 -7.32 12.06 -13.70
C TYR A 86 -6.77 13.07 -12.68
N ALA A 87 -5.51 12.91 -12.26
CA ALA A 87 -4.87 13.84 -11.34
C ALA A 87 -4.75 15.24 -11.97
N SER A 88 -4.34 15.34 -13.24
CA SER A 88 -4.27 16.60 -13.98
C SER A 88 -5.62 17.30 -14.06
N PHE A 89 -6.70 16.55 -14.34
CA PHE A 89 -8.06 17.09 -14.34
C PHE A 89 -8.46 17.66 -12.97
N LEU A 90 -8.18 16.95 -11.89
CA LEU A 90 -8.49 17.42 -10.54
C LEU A 90 -7.63 18.60 -10.08
N VAL A 91 -6.36 18.67 -10.50
CA VAL A 91 -5.48 19.82 -10.22
C VAL A 91 -6.02 21.10 -10.88
N ILE A 92 -6.55 21.01 -12.11
CA ILE A 92 -7.27 22.13 -12.75
C ILE A 92 -8.49 22.53 -11.91
N GLY A 93 -9.22 21.55 -11.36
CA GLY A 93 -10.33 21.79 -10.44
C GLY A 93 -9.94 22.52 -9.15
N ILE A 94 -8.77 22.21 -8.57
CA ILE A 94 -8.23 22.93 -7.40
C ILE A 94 -7.94 24.39 -7.76
N GLY A 95 -7.32 24.64 -8.92
CA GLY A 95 -7.08 26.00 -9.42
C GLY A 95 -8.38 26.80 -9.57
N GLY A 96 -9.43 26.18 -10.11
CA GLY A 96 -10.76 26.78 -10.21
C GLY A 96 -11.40 27.08 -8.84
N ALA A 97 -11.26 26.17 -7.88
CA ALA A 97 -11.79 26.35 -6.52
C ALA A 97 -11.15 27.53 -5.78
N ILE A 98 -9.85 27.74 -5.98
CA ILE A 98 -9.11 28.86 -5.39
C ILE A 98 -9.59 30.20 -5.97
N ALA A 99 -9.91 30.23 -7.27
CA ALA A 99 -10.40 31.43 -7.95
C ALA A 99 -11.80 31.87 -7.49
N VAL A 100 -12.66 30.92 -7.07
CA VAL A 100 -14.01 31.24 -6.58
C VAL A 100 -13.93 31.81 -5.16
N LYS A 101 -14.33 33.07 -4.95
CA LYS A 101 -14.45 33.70 -3.62
C LYS A 101 -15.68 33.17 -2.86
N SER A 102 -15.60 31.92 -2.37
CA SER A 102 -16.63 31.31 -1.50
C SER A 102 -16.05 30.95 -0.13
N GLY A 103 -16.89 30.94 0.91
CA GLY A 103 -16.52 30.45 2.25
C GLY A 103 -16.27 28.94 2.30
N PHE A 104 -16.70 28.19 1.28
CA PHE A 104 -16.59 26.73 1.22
C PHE A 104 -15.32 26.20 0.52
N LYS A 105 -14.32 27.07 0.26
CA LYS A 105 -13.05 26.72 -0.41
C LYS A 105 -12.39 25.48 0.18
N ALA A 106 -12.22 25.45 1.51
CA ALA A 106 -11.55 24.36 2.20
C ALA A 106 -12.31 23.02 2.05
N LEU A 107 -13.64 23.06 2.13
CA LEU A 107 -14.50 21.89 1.93
C LEU A 107 -14.37 21.33 0.51
N PHE A 108 -14.35 22.21 -0.50
CA PHE A 108 -14.23 21.82 -1.89
C PHE A 108 -12.86 21.22 -2.21
N ILE A 109 -11.77 21.83 -1.71
CA ILE A 109 -10.42 21.28 -1.82
C ILE A 109 -10.33 19.92 -1.12
N ALA A 110 -10.89 19.79 0.08
CA ALA A 110 -10.91 18.52 0.82
C ALA A 110 -11.68 17.43 0.05
N ALA A 111 -12.84 17.77 -0.55
CA ALA A 111 -13.62 16.86 -1.37
C ALA A 111 -12.85 16.42 -2.63
N ILE A 112 -12.14 17.34 -3.30
CA ILE A 112 -11.29 17.01 -4.44
C ILE A 112 -10.16 16.07 -4.02
N LEU A 113 -9.44 16.35 -2.93
CA LEU A 113 -8.34 15.52 -2.45
C LEU A 113 -8.81 14.13 -2.00
N LEU A 114 -9.99 14.06 -1.38
CA LEU A 114 -10.62 12.79 -1.01
C LEU A 114 -10.95 11.97 -2.26
N SER A 115 -11.57 12.60 -3.27
CA SER A 115 -11.89 11.97 -4.55
C SER A 115 -10.64 11.52 -5.32
N LEU A 116 -9.58 12.34 -5.31
CA LEU A 116 -8.27 12.02 -5.87
C LEU A 116 -7.68 10.76 -5.24
N THR A 117 -7.55 10.78 -3.91
CA THR A 117 -6.90 9.69 -3.16
C THR A 117 -7.70 8.40 -3.30
N TRP A 118 -9.03 8.50 -3.22
CA TRP A 118 -9.92 7.37 -3.38
C TRP A 118 -9.81 6.73 -4.76
N THR A 119 -9.94 7.52 -5.82
CA THR A 119 -9.95 7.01 -7.20
C THR A 119 -8.61 6.40 -7.57
N LEU A 120 -7.49 7.02 -7.18
CA LEU A 120 -6.16 6.44 -7.40
C LEU A 120 -5.96 5.15 -6.58
N GLN A 121 -6.55 5.05 -5.38
CA GLN A 121 -6.56 3.81 -4.60
C GLN A 121 -7.40 2.72 -5.28
N VAL A 122 -8.53 3.07 -5.91
CA VAL A 122 -9.34 2.14 -6.72
C VAL A 122 -8.54 1.63 -7.91
N ILE A 123 -7.89 2.51 -8.68
CA ILE A 123 -7.04 2.13 -9.82
C ILE A 123 -5.93 1.18 -9.36
N LYS A 124 -5.25 1.49 -8.26
CA LYS A 124 -4.23 0.61 -7.65
C LYS A 124 -4.80 -0.77 -7.33
N ASN A 125 -5.99 -0.84 -6.74
CA ASN A 125 -6.61 -2.11 -6.36
C ASN A 125 -7.15 -2.89 -7.56
N ILE A 126 -7.58 -2.23 -8.65
CA ILE A 126 -7.92 -2.88 -9.92
C ILE A 126 -6.70 -3.63 -10.46
N VAL A 127 -5.56 -2.94 -10.57
CA VAL A 127 -4.29 -3.56 -10.99
C VAL A 127 -3.94 -4.75 -10.08
N GLN A 128 -4.09 -4.57 -8.76
CA GLN A 128 -3.79 -5.61 -7.78
C GLN A 128 -4.68 -6.86 -7.96
N VAL A 129 -5.98 -6.69 -8.14
CA VAL A 129 -6.94 -7.79 -8.34
C VAL A 129 -6.71 -8.50 -9.66
N THR A 130 -6.53 -7.75 -10.76
CA THR A 130 -6.32 -8.34 -12.08
C THR A 130 -5.03 -9.18 -12.13
N ILE A 131 -3.93 -8.66 -11.62
CA ILE A 131 -2.62 -9.37 -11.66
C ILE A 131 -2.63 -10.55 -10.69
N SER A 132 -3.18 -10.39 -9.49
CA SER A 132 -3.24 -11.48 -8.51
C SER A 132 -4.13 -12.62 -8.99
N ARG A 133 -5.26 -12.32 -9.65
CA ARG A 133 -6.10 -13.32 -10.31
C ARG A 133 -5.28 -14.17 -11.28
N ILE A 134 -4.59 -13.54 -12.23
CA ILE A 134 -3.85 -14.28 -13.26
C ILE A 134 -2.73 -15.11 -12.65
N LYS A 135 -2.00 -14.55 -11.68
CA LYS A 135 -0.92 -15.27 -11.01
C LYS A 135 -1.45 -16.43 -10.18
N TYR A 136 -2.58 -16.25 -9.48
CA TYR A 136 -3.23 -17.33 -8.73
C TYR A 136 -3.66 -18.47 -9.67
N LEU A 137 -4.34 -18.16 -10.78
CA LEU A 137 -4.79 -19.17 -11.75
C LEU A 137 -3.61 -19.94 -12.37
N ASN A 138 -2.52 -19.23 -12.64
CA ASN A 138 -1.29 -19.85 -13.11
C ASN A 138 -0.69 -20.78 -12.04
N LEU A 139 -0.64 -20.36 -10.77
CA LEU A 139 -0.08 -21.18 -9.68
C LEU A 139 -0.94 -22.41 -9.36
N ALA A 140 -2.27 -22.22 -9.23
CA ALA A 140 -3.21 -23.25 -8.80
C ALA A 140 -3.60 -24.24 -9.91
N TRP A 141 -3.74 -23.77 -11.16
CA TRP A 141 -4.27 -24.60 -12.25
C TRP A 141 -3.36 -24.67 -13.48
N GLY A 142 -2.30 -23.86 -13.55
CA GLY A 142 -1.41 -23.83 -14.74
C GLY A 142 -2.02 -23.18 -15.94
N ARG A 143 -3.10 -22.44 -15.73
CA ARG A 143 -3.78 -21.73 -16.78
C ARG A 143 -3.08 -20.40 -17.01
N GLU A 144 -2.62 -20.17 -18.23
CA GLU A 144 -2.27 -18.83 -18.68
C GLU A 144 -3.53 -18.14 -19.17
N ASN A 145 -3.94 -17.08 -18.48
CA ASN A 145 -5.08 -16.28 -18.88
C ASN A 145 -4.61 -14.97 -19.51
N ASN A 146 -5.26 -14.58 -20.61
CA ASN A 146 -5.04 -13.28 -21.24
C ASN A 146 -5.35 -12.15 -20.26
N ILE A 147 -4.39 -11.22 -20.06
CA ILE A 147 -4.59 -10.03 -19.19
C ILE A 147 -5.84 -9.26 -19.58
N ARG A 148 -6.12 -9.13 -20.88
CA ARG A 148 -7.25 -8.35 -21.41
C ARG A 148 -8.60 -8.91 -20.94
N GLU A 149 -8.77 -10.22 -20.98
CA GLU A 149 -10.01 -10.88 -20.54
C GLU A 149 -10.18 -10.78 -19.02
N ALA A 150 -9.10 -11.02 -18.27
CA ALA A 150 -9.11 -10.88 -16.81
C ALA A 150 -9.41 -9.44 -16.39
N PHE A 151 -8.83 -8.44 -17.05
CA PHE A 151 -9.08 -7.03 -16.81
C PHE A 151 -10.52 -6.64 -17.15
N TYR A 152 -11.01 -7.01 -18.33
CA TYR A 152 -12.38 -6.73 -18.76
C TYR A 152 -13.41 -7.33 -17.80
N SER A 153 -13.21 -8.59 -17.41
CA SER A 153 -14.03 -9.27 -16.40
C SER A 153 -13.99 -8.56 -15.04
N THR A 154 -12.80 -8.12 -14.61
CA THR A 154 -12.62 -7.35 -13.37
C THR A 154 -13.38 -6.02 -13.42
N MET A 155 -13.24 -5.27 -14.51
CA MET A 155 -13.94 -3.99 -14.69
C MET A 155 -15.46 -4.15 -14.73
N LYS A 156 -15.97 -5.19 -15.40
CA LYS A 156 -17.40 -5.39 -15.58
C LYS A 156 -18.12 -5.87 -14.32
N HIS A 157 -17.49 -6.73 -13.51
CA HIS A 157 -18.18 -7.41 -12.41
C HIS A 157 -17.66 -7.05 -11.02
N LEU A 158 -16.40 -6.60 -10.90
CA LEU A 158 -15.73 -6.46 -9.60
C LEU A 158 -15.55 -5.01 -9.17
N ILE A 159 -15.86 -4.02 -10.03
CA ILE A 159 -15.54 -2.61 -9.75
C ILE A 159 -16.21 -2.10 -8.47
N GLY A 160 -17.46 -2.48 -8.20
CA GLY A 160 -18.18 -2.08 -6.98
C GLY A 160 -17.53 -2.65 -5.73
N THR A 161 -17.19 -3.94 -5.74
CA THR A 161 -16.50 -4.62 -4.64
C THR A 161 -15.09 -4.05 -4.41
N ILE A 162 -14.37 -3.75 -5.49
CA ILE A 162 -13.04 -3.14 -5.43
C ILE A 162 -13.12 -1.72 -4.89
N ALA A 163 -14.12 -0.94 -5.29
CA ALA A 163 -14.36 0.41 -4.78
C ALA A 163 -14.66 0.39 -3.28
N LEU A 164 -15.56 -0.48 -2.83
CA LEU A 164 -15.85 -0.68 -1.40
C LEU A 164 -14.60 -1.14 -0.63
N GLY A 165 -13.84 -2.09 -1.17
CA GLY A 165 -12.57 -2.54 -0.56
C GLY A 165 -11.52 -1.42 -0.50
N SER A 166 -11.53 -0.49 -1.46
CA SER A 166 -10.62 0.67 -1.48
C SER A 166 -10.96 1.70 -0.41
N ALA A 167 -12.21 1.75 0.02
CA ALA A 167 -12.70 2.53 1.16
C ALA A 167 -12.29 1.93 2.51
N ILE A 168 -12.64 0.64 2.65
CA ILE A 168 -12.71 -0.04 3.93
C ILE A 168 -11.29 -0.39 4.38
N ASN A 169 -10.44 -0.90 3.48
CA ASN A 169 -9.14 -1.42 3.86
C ASN A 169 -8.16 -0.37 4.44
N PRO A 170 -8.07 0.86 3.89
CA PRO A 170 -7.28 1.93 4.52
C PRO A 170 -7.82 2.32 5.89
N LEU A 171 -9.15 2.41 6.05
CA LEU A 171 -9.78 2.75 7.32
C LEU A 171 -9.49 1.70 8.39
N ILE A 172 -9.60 0.41 8.03
CA ILE A 172 -9.25 -0.71 8.89
C ILE A 172 -7.77 -0.67 9.29
N SER A 173 -6.89 -0.39 8.33
CA SER A 173 -5.45 -0.28 8.59
C SER A 173 -5.13 0.87 9.55
N PHE A 174 -5.85 2.00 9.41
CA PHE A 174 -5.73 3.16 10.30
C PHE A 174 -6.20 2.86 11.72
N ILE A 175 -7.34 2.20 11.89
CA ILE A 175 -7.87 1.77 13.20
C ILE A 175 -6.90 0.78 13.87
N GLN A 176 -6.33 -0.16 13.12
CA GLN A 176 -5.35 -1.09 13.66
C GLN A 176 -4.03 -0.42 14.03
N GLY A 177 -3.56 0.53 13.22
CA GLY A 177 -2.35 1.29 13.50
C GLY A 177 -2.48 2.11 14.78
N SER A 178 -3.58 2.84 14.93
CA SER A 178 -3.89 3.62 16.13
C SER A 178 -4.05 2.72 17.36
N ALA A 179 -4.75 1.60 17.25
CA ALA A 179 -4.89 0.64 18.36
C ALA A 179 -3.54 0.09 18.86
N ARG A 180 -2.59 -0.19 17.95
CA ARG A 180 -1.24 -0.63 18.32
C ARG A 180 -0.43 0.48 18.98
N ALA A 181 -0.51 1.70 18.47
CA ALA A 181 0.15 2.86 19.07
C ALA A 181 -0.35 3.13 20.49
N MET A 182 -1.67 3.06 20.70
CA MET A 182 -2.28 3.21 22.03
C MET A 182 -1.81 2.11 23.00
N ARG A 183 -1.71 0.86 22.56
CA ARG A 183 -1.17 -0.22 23.41
C ARG A 183 0.29 -0.03 23.80
N LEU A 184 1.11 0.48 22.89
CA LEU A 184 2.52 0.77 23.18
C LEU A 184 2.67 1.96 24.12
N ALA A 185 1.75 2.93 24.05
CA ALA A 185 1.73 4.08 24.95
C ALA A 185 1.17 3.75 26.35
N ALA A 186 0.27 2.76 26.46
CA ALA A 186 -0.43 2.44 27.70
C ALA A 186 0.45 1.80 28.78
N GLY A 187 1.56 1.14 28.43
CA GLY A 187 2.44 0.50 29.42
C GLY A 187 1.75 -0.55 30.31
N ASP A 188 2.52 -1.26 31.12
CA ASP A 188 2.08 -2.41 31.94
C ASP A 188 1.40 -2.00 33.26
N GLN A 189 0.74 -0.83 33.34
CA GLN A 189 0.42 -0.19 34.62
C GLN A 189 -1.06 0.17 34.86
N ASP A 190 -1.98 0.00 33.89
CA ASP A 190 -3.38 0.39 34.06
C ASP A 190 -4.39 -0.75 33.80
N GLU A 191 -4.95 -1.34 34.86
CA GLU A 191 -6.00 -2.36 34.80
C GLU A 191 -7.29 -1.90 34.08
N PHE A 192 -7.60 -0.59 34.10
CA PHE A 192 -8.77 -0.03 33.40
C PHE A 192 -8.60 -0.03 31.87
N LEU A 193 -7.35 0.10 31.39
CA LEU A 193 -6.98 0.01 29.97
C LEU A 193 -6.98 -1.43 29.44
N PHE A 194 -6.91 -2.43 30.33
CA PHE A 194 -6.92 -3.85 29.97
C PHE A 194 -8.28 -4.32 29.43
N SER A 195 -9.38 -3.79 29.97
CA SER A 195 -10.76 -4.05 29.49
C SER A 195 -10.99 -3.46 28.08
N CYS A 196 -10.57 -2.21 27.86
CA CYS A 196 -10.58 -1.60 26.53
C CYS A 196 -9.62 -2.30 25.56
N ALA A 197 -8.45 -2.77 26.01
CA ALA A 197 -7.49 -3.49 25.20
C ALA A 197 -8.04 -4.82 24.67
N HIS A 198 -8.86 -5.52 25.46
CA HIS A 198 -9.57 -6.74 25.06
C HIS A 198 -10.70 -6.46 24.05
N CYS A 199 -11.51 -5.42 24.24
CA CYS A 199 -12.48 -5.00 23.22
C CYS A 199 -11.79 -4.58 21.91
N TYR A 200 -10.68 -3.84 21.99
CA TYR A 200 -9.90 -3.46 20.82
C TYR A 200 -9.20 -4.65 20.16
N SER A 201 -8.80 -5.70 20.90
CA SER A 201 -8.19 -6.90 20.30
C SER A 201 -9.21 -7.70 19.52
N ALA A 202 -10.44 -7.83 20.06
CA ALA A 202 -11.56 -8.47 19.40
C ALA A 202 -12.03 -7.71 18.15
N ILE A 203 -12.11 -6.38 18.22
CA ILE A 203 -12.44 -5.55 17.05
C ILE A 203 -11.32 -5.63 16.00
N ALA A 204 -10.05 -5.57 16.41
CA ALA A 204 -8.92 -5.65 15.48
C ALA A 204 -8.79 -7.02 14.81
N SER A 205 -9.10 -8.12 15.51
CA SER A 205 -9.11 -9.48 14.93
C SER A 205 -10.28 -9.66 13.97
N MET A 206 -11.46 -9.14 14.31
CA MET A 206 -12.64 -9.15 13.43
C MET A 206 -12.45 -8.29 12.18
N LEU A 207 -11.79 -7.12 12.33
CA LEU A 207 -11.40 -6.29 11.19
C LEU A 207 -10.39 -6.99 10.28
N ARG A 208 -9.46 -7.75 10.86
CA ARG A 208 -8.45 -8.48 10.09
C ARG A 208 -9.06 -9.64 9.29
N SER A 209 -10.05 -10.33 9.84
CA SER A 209 -10.76 -11.37 9.10
C SER A 209 -11.71 -10.80 8.05
N ARG A 210 -12.36 -9.65 8.30
CA ARG A 210 -13.38 -9.10 7.39
C ARG A 210 -12.88 -8.07 6.36
N GLY A 211 -11.68 -7.52 6.53
CA GLY A 211 -11.14 -6.52 5.61
C GLY A 211 -9.62 -6.60 5.54
N ASN A 212 -9.14 -7.50 4.70
CA ASN A 212 -7.72 -7.69 4.47
C ASN A 212 -7.36 -7.54 2.99
N ARG A 213 -6.09 -7.25 2.73
CA ARG A 213 -5.58 -7.08 1.36
C ARG A 213 -5.57 -8.39 0.57
N TRP A 214 -5.58 -9.53 1.25
CA TRP A 214 -5.46 -10.85 0.64
C TRP A 214 -6.79 -11.28 0.02
N GLY A 215 -7.91 -10.83 0.58
CA GLY A 215 -9.26 -11.02 0.05
C GLY A 215 -9.41 -10.52 -1.39
N PHE A 216 -8.64 -9.50 -1.81
CA PHE A 216 -8.62 -9.06 -3.21
C PHE A 216 -8.25 -10.18 -4.21
N VAL A 217 -7.47 -11.18 -3.79
CA VAL A 217 -7.15 -12.34 -4.63
C VAL A 217 -8.41 -13.18 -4.85
N HIS A 218 -9.13 -13.53 -3.78
CA HIS A 218 -10.39 -14.30 -3.87
C HIS A 218 -11.52 -13.51 -4.57
N VAL A 219 -11.57 -12.19 -4.41
CA VAL A 219 -12.48 -11.32 -5.19
C VAL A 219 -12.21 -11.50 -6.69
N GLY A 220 -10.93 -11.48 -7.10
CA GLY A 220 -10.55 -11.66 -8.50
C GLY A 220 -10.81 -13.06 -9.05
N VAL A 221 -10.54 -14.09 -8.27
CA VAL A 221 -10.60 -15.50 -8.71
C VAL A 221 -12.02 -16.06 -8.65
N TYR A 222 -12.71 -15.86 -7.52
CA TYR A 222 -14.00 -16.48 -7.22
C TYR A 222 -15.20 -15.56 -7.39
N ASN A 223 -14.97 -14.30 -7.78
CA ASN A 223 -16.03 -13.30 -7.98
C ASN A 223 -16.89 -13.06 -6.73
N LYS A 224 -16.26 -13.13 -5.55
CA LYS A 224 -16.92 -12.94 -4.24
C LYS A 224 -16.88 -11.47 -3.78
N GLY A 225 -17.75 -11.13 -2.83
CA GLY A 225 -17.67 -9.85 -2.11
C GLY A 225 -16.39 -9.74 -1.28
N ILE A 226 -15.87 -8.52 -1.07
CA ILE A 226 -14.58 -8.30 -0.39
C ILE A 226 -14.57 -8.82 1.06
N VAL A 227 -15.70 -8.75 1.75
CA VAL A 227 -15.83 -9.19 3.14
C VAL A 227 -15.76 -10.72 3.23
N GLU A 228 -16.54 -11.40 2.40
CA GLU A 228 -16.53 -12.88 2.31
C GLU A 228 -15.16 -13.38 1.85
N ALA A 229 -14.60 -12.77 0.80
CA ALA A 229 -13.29 -13.10 0.29
C ALA A 229 -12.16 -12.88 1.32
N SER A 230 -12.25 -11.81 2.11
CA SER A 230 -11.31 -11.56 3.21
C SER A 230 -11.40 -12.64 4.29
N TYR A 231 -12.62 -13.06 4.64
CA TYR A 231 -12.83 -14.08 5.66
C TYR A 231 -12.27 -15.43 5.21
N ASP A 232 -12.60 -15.86 4.00
CA ASP A 232 -12.14 -17.14 3.43
C ASP A 232 -10.62 -17.21 3.32
N THR A 233 -9.98 -16.14 2.83
CA THR A 233 -8.51 -16.08 2.75
C THR A 233 -7.86 -16.11 4.13
N TRP A 234 -8.45 -15.44 5.12
CA TRP A 234 -7.93 -15.48 6.49
C TRP A 234 -8.06 -16.87 7.11
N GLU A 235 -9.20 -17.55 6.92
CA GLU A 235 -9.38 -18.94 7.35
C GLU A 235 -8.40 -19.91 6.68
N ALA A 236 -8.12 -19.74 5.38
CA ALA A 236 -7.11 -20.53 4.67
C ALA A 236 -5.72 -20.34 5.28
N PHE A 237 -5.34 -19.10 5.61
CA PHE A 237 -4.05 -18.83 6.27
C PHE A 237 -3.93 -19.47 7.65
N LYS A 238 -5.02 -19.50 8.42
CA LYS A 238 -5.03 -20.17 9.74
C LYS A 238 -4.83 -21.67 9.59
N ARG A 239 -5.53 -22.30 8.64
CA ARG A 239 -5.39 -23.74 8.35
C ARG A 239 -3.99 -24.14 7.91
N ALA A 240 -3.30 -23.25 7.18
CA ALA A 240 -1.95 -23.47 6.69
C ALA A 240 -0.83 -22.98 7.64
N ASP A 241 -1.16 -22.51 8.86
CA ASP A 241 -0.21 -21.93 9.84
C ASP A 241 0.65 -20.79 9.26
N LEU A 242 0.06 -19.97 8.38
CA LEU A 242 0.74 -18.88 7.67
C LEU A 242 0.69 -17.54 8.39
N GLU A 243 -0.03 -17.45 9.51
CA GLU A 243 -0.19 -16.20 10.26
C GLU A 243 1.16 -15.60 10.69
N ILE A 244 2.08 -16.45 11.16
CA ILE A 244 3.42 -16.05 11.60
C ILE A 244 4.22 -15.47 10.43
N VAL A 245 4.11 -16.09 9.25
CA VAL A 245 4.80 -15.66 8.04
C VAL A 245 4.22 -14.34 7.53
N ILE A 246 2.90 -14.22 7.47
CA ILE A 246 2.20 -13.01 7.02
C ILE A 246 2.49 -11.81 7.94
N ASN A 247 2.55 -12.03 9.25
CA ASN A 247 2.94 -10.99 10.21
C ASN A 247 4.41 -10.55 10.04
N SER A 248 5.23 -11.35 9.37
CA SER A 248 6.62 -11.03 9.03
C SER A 248 6.79 -10.45 7.62
N ASP A 249 5.73 -10.40 6.80
CA ASP A 249 5.80 -9.92 5.42
C ASP A 249 6.06 -8.42 5.33
N LEU A 250 7.05 -8.05 4.51
CA LEU A 250 7.50 -6.68 4.35
C LEU A 250 7.04 -6.04 3.05
N THR A 251 6.34 -6.79 2.20
CA THR A 251 5.98 -6.35 0.85
C THR A 251 5.20 -5.05 0.87
N VAL A 252 4.21 -4.91 1.76
CA VAL A 252 3.45 -3.65 1.86
C VAL A 252 4.27 -2.50 2.43
N SER A 253 5.18 -2.77 3.36
CA SER A 253 6.09 -1.73 3.87
C SER A 253 7.01 -1.23 2.76
N PHE A 254 7.55 -2.15 1.95
CA PHE A 254 8.36 -1.81 0.79
C PHE A 254 7.57 -1.00 -0.24
N CYS A 255 6.38 -1.45 -0.65
CA CYS A 255 5.54 -0.71 -1.59
C CYS A 255 5.15 0.69 -1.06
N PHE A 256 4.91 0.81 0.25
CA PHE A 256 4.63 2.09 0.91
C PHE A 256 5.85 3.02 0.85
N LEU A 257 7.04 2.52 1.16
CA LEU A 257 8.29 3.27 1.10
C LEU A 257 8.64 3.73 -0.32
N CYS A 258 8.42 2.89 -1.33
CA CYS A 258 8.56 3.29 -2.74
C CYS A 258 7.59 4.42 -3.10
N GLY A 259 6.35 4.36 -2.60
CA GLY A 259 5.38 5.46 -2.73
C GLY A 259 5.89 6.75 -2.10
N LEU A 260 6.40 6.69 -0.86
CA LEU A 260 6.93 7.85 -0.16
C LEU A 260 8.13 8.47 -0.89
N SER A 261 9.06 7.64 -1.38
CA SER A 261 10.17 8.10 -2.21
C SER A 261 9.69 8.81 -3.47
N GLY A 262 8.71 8.23 -4.18
CA GLY A 262 8.13 8.82 -5.37
C GLY A 262 7.48 10.18 -5.10
N GLY A 263 6.69 10.27 -4.02
CA GLY A 263 6.11 11.53 -3.56
C GLY A 263 7.17 12.58 -3.24
N ALA A 264 8.22 12.21 -2.49
CA ALA A 264 9.31 13.12 -2.13
C ALA A 264 10.04 13.67 -3.37
N ILE A 265 10.36 12.81 -4.34
CA ILE A 265 10.99 13.22 -5.61
C ILE A 265 10.08 14.19 -6.39
N CYS A 266 8.80 13.85 -6.56
CA CYS A 266 7.84 14.69 -7.26
C CYS A 266 7.67 16.06 -6.56
N SER A 267 7.61 16.05 -5.23
CA SER A 267 7.52 17.26 -4.40
C SER A 267 8.71 18.19 -4.61
N MET A 268 9.92 17.64 -4.56
CA MET A 268 11.15 18.41 -4.77
C MET A 268 11.22 18.99 -6.19
N ILE A 269 10.99 18.18 -7.23
CA ILE A 269 11.07 18.64 -8.62
C ILE A 269 10.04 19.74 -8.88
N SER A 270 8.78 19.51 -8.48
CA SER A 270 7.69 20.45 -8.68
C SER A 270 7.89 21.73 -7.86
N GLY A 271 8.35 21.59 -6.62
CA GLY A 271 8.62 22.70 -5.73
C GLY A 271 9.79 23.58 -6.21
N ILE A 272 10.89 22.99 -6.66
CA ILE A 272 12.03 23.72 -7.24
C ILE A 272 11.57 24.47 -8.50
N TRP A 273 10.81 23.81 -9.38
CA TRP A 273 10.25 24.44 -10.56
C TRP A 273 9.34 25.63 -10.21
N ALA A 274 8.49 25.48 -9.19
CA ALA A 274 7.63 26.57 -8.71
C ALA A 274 8.40 27.72 -8.08
N LEU A 275 9.52 27.46 -7.38
CA LEU A 275 10.37 28.53 -6.84
C LEU A 275 10.99 29.39 -7.95
N VAL A 276 11.32 28.79 -9.10
CA VAL A 276 11.90 29.50 -10.25
C VAL A 276 10.86 30.40 -10.93
N ILE A 277 9.59 29.98 -10.99
CA ILE A 277 8.54 30.71 -11.72
C ILE A 277 7.73 31.63 -10.80
N HIS A 278 7.10 31.08 -9.76
CA HIS A 278 6.20 31.80 -8.85
C HIS A 278 6.32 31.28 -7.41
N LYS A 279 7.16 31.98 -6.62
CA LYS A 279 7.47 31.62 -5.22
C LYS A 279 6.23 31.45 -4.32
N SER A 280 5.13 32.19 -4.58
CA SER A 280 3.93 32.18 -3.74
C SER A 280 3.21 30.83 -3.70
N TYR A 281 3.28 30.02 -4.76
CA TYR A 281 2.55 28.75 -4.87
C TYR A 281 3.43 27.52 -4.64
N ALA A 282 4.72 27.71 -4.36
CA ALA A 282 5.69 26.61 -4.28
C ALA A 282 5.36 25.57 -3.21
N THR A 283 4.80 25.99 -2.07
CA THR A 283 4.44 25.07 -0.99
C THR A 283 3.25 24.20 -1.36
N GLU A 284 2.17 24.80 -1.85
CA GLU A 284 0.94 24.08 -2.20
C GLU A 284 1.19 23.09 -3.33
N LEU A 285 1.91 23.53 -4.37
CA LEU A 285 2.26 22.70 -5.51
C LEU A 285 3.14 21.52 -5.08
N ALA A 286 4.13 21.75 -4.20
CA ALA A 286 4.97 20.68 -3.67
C ALA A 286 4.19 19.66 -2.83
N ILE A 287 3.19 20.10 -2.06
CA ILE A 287 2.30 19.20 -1.28
C ILE A 287 1.41 18.37 -2.21
N TYR A 288 0.79 18.98 -3.22
CA TYR A 288 -0.04 18.26 -4.18
C TYR A 288 0.79 17.29 -5.03
N ALA A 289 1.97 17.70 -5.48
CA ALA A 289 2.90 16.84 -6.20
C ALA A 289 3.38 15.66 -5.35
N PHE A 290 3.58 15.87 -4.04
CA PHE A 290 3.89 14.77 -3.11
C PHE A 290 2.78 13.73 -3.08
N LEU A 291 1.53 14.16 -2.90
CA LEU A 291 0.37 13.27 -2.80
C LEU A 291 0.14 12.51 -4.11
N ILE A 292 0.16 13.21 -5.25
CA ILE A 292 -0.04 12.61 -6.58
C ILE A 292 1.10 11.63 -6.88
N GLY A 293 2.35 12.03 -6.68
CA GLY A 293 3.52 11.19 -6.90
C GLY A 293 3.49 9.92 -6.04
N TYR A 294 3.10 10.06 -4.76
CA TYR A 294 2.89 8.92 -3.87
C TYR A 294 1.84 7.95 -4.44
N CYS A 295 0.66 8.42 -4.80
CA CYS A 295 -0.41 7.58 -5.32
C CYS A 295 -0.03 6.88 -6.64
N LEU A 296 0.60 7.60 -7.58
CA LEU A 296 1.04 7.04 -8.85
C LEU A 296 2.12 5.97 -8.67
N CYS A 297 3.11 6.21 -7.81
CA CYS A 297 4.11 5.20 -7.47
C CYS A 297 3.46 3.98 -6.79
N ARG A 298 2.43 4.17 -5.96
CA ARG A 298 1.67 3.06 -5.36
C ARG A 298 0.92 2.22 -6.40
N ILE A 299 0.39 2.83 -7.47
CA ILE A 299 -0.17 2.10 -8.63
C ILE A 299 0.92 1.28 -9.31
N GLY A 300 2.09 1.88 -9.56
CA GLY A 300 3.25 1.18 -10.13
C GLY A 300 3.68 -0.03 -9.28
N MET A 301 3.65 0.10 -7.95
CA MET A 301 4.00 -0.98 -7.02
C MET A 301 2.87 -1.99 -6.77
N ALA A 302 1.71 -1.85 -7.42
CA ALA A 302 0.59 -2.77 -7.24
C ALA A 302 0.88 -4.17 -7.79
N TRP A 303 1.65 -4.29 -8.89
CA TRP A 303 1.94 -5.58 -9.51
C TRP A 303 2.83 -6.51 -8.66
N PRO A 304 3.98 -6.09 -8.07
CA PRO A 304 4.76 -6.98 -7.21
C PRO A 304 3.96 -7.38 -5.97
N GLN A 305 3.19 -6.43 -5.41
CA GLN A 305 2.31 -6.68 -4.28
C GLN A 305 1.24 -7.73 -4.63
N ALA A 306 0.68 -7.67 -5.84
CA ALA A 306 -0.29 -8.64 -6.33
C ALA A 306 0.31 -10.04 -6.50
N CYS A 307 1.52 -10.14 -7.04
CA CYS A 307 2.23 -11.41 -7.19
C CYS A 307 2.47 -12.10 -5.84
N VAL A 308 2.96 -11.37 -4.84
CA VAL A 308 3.18 -11.91 -3.48
C VAL A 308 1.85 -12.31 -2.84
N SER A 309 0.79 -11.51 -3.04
CA SER A 309 -0.55 -11.83 -2.54
C SER A 309 -1.12 -13.09 -3.15
N ALA A 310 -1.00 -13.27 -4.46
CA ALA A 310 -1.42 -14.48 -5.13
C ALA A 310 -0.62 -15.70 -4.68
N TYR A 311 0.70 -15.54 -4.49
CA TYR A 311 1.57 -16.62 -4.04
C TYR A 311 1.18 -17.13 -2.65
N TYR A 312 0.98 -16.23 -1.67
CA TYR A 312 0.56 -16.65 -0.34
C TYR A 312 -0.82 -17.30 -0.33
N VAL A 313 -1.80 -16.71 -1.02
CA VAL A 313 -3.17 -17.25 -1.05
C VAL A 313 -3.21 -18.61 -1.75
N ALA A 314 -2.53 -18.75 -2.90
CA ALA A 314 -2.47 -20.03 -3.59
C ALA A 314 -1.73 -21.11 -2.78
N TYR A 315 -0.67 -20.73 -2.03
CA TYR A 315 0.02 -21.64 -1.13
C TYR A 315 -0.86 -22.06 0.06
N ALA A 316 -1.68 -21.14 0.58
CA ALA A 316 -2.63 -21.43 1.67
C ALA A 316 -3.73 -22.40 1.24
N ASP A 317 -4.23 -22.27 0.01
CA ASP A 317 -5.28 -23.13 -0.53
C ASP A 317 -4.77 -24.54 -0.84
N ASN A 318 -3.54 -24.68 -1.35
CA ASN A 318 -2.95 -26.00 -1.61
C ASN A 318 -1.41 -26.01 -1.41
N PRO A 319 -0.93 -26.23 -0.17
CA PRO A 319 0.49 -26.16 0.15
C PRO A 319 1.32 -27.32 -0.42
N GLN A 320 0.68 -28.42 -0.84
CA GLN A 320 1.35 -29.61 -1.41
C GLN A 320 1.50 -29.55 -2.93
N HIS A 321 1.03 -28.48 -3.57
CA HIS A 321 1.08 -28.39 -5.02
C HIS A 321 2.53 -28.33 -5.53
N PRO A 322 2.94 -29.13 -6.54
CA PRO A 322 4.34 -29.33 -6.94
C PRO A 322 5.03 -28.10 -7.55
N ARG A 323 4.31 -26.99 -7.74
CA ARG A 323 4.87 -25.71 -8.23
C ARG A 323 5.34 -24.78 -7.12
N PHE A 324 5.11 -25.13 -5.86
CA PHE A 324 5.61 -24.34 -4.74
C PHE A 324 6.99 -24.83 -4.30
N ASP A 325 7.92 -23.88 -4.20
CA ASP A 325 9.26 -24.12 -3.67
C ASP A 325 9.25 -24.24 -2.13
N SER A 326 10.37 -24.70 -1.55
CA SER A 326 10.56 -24.81 -0.09
C SER A 326 10.64 -23.47 0.66
N THR A 327 10.59 -22.33 -0.04
CA THR A 327 10.77 -20.97 0.50
C THR A 327 9.83 -20.64 1.66
N VAL A 328 8.54 -20.99 1.58
CA VAL A 328 7.57 -20.73 2.66
C VAL A 328 7.72 -21.73 3.82
N PRO A 329 7.79 -23.06 3.59
CA PRO A 329 8.06 -24.03 4.64
C PRO A 329 9.33 -23.76 5.45
N GLU A 330 10.42 -23.36 4.80
CA GLU A 330 11.70 -23.05 5.45
C GLU A 330 11.57 -21.83 6.37
N GLN A 331 10.87 -20.78 5.91
CA GLN A 331 10.63 -19.61 6.73
C GLN A 331 9.77 -19.92 7.96
N ILE A 332 8.76 -20.79 7.84
CA ILE A 332 7.95 -21.24 8.99
C ILE A 332 8.86 -21.91 10.02
N ARG A 333 9.73 -22.83 9.58
CA ARG A 333 10.68 -23.53 10.47
C ARG A 333 11.65 -22.57 11.16
N ASP A 334 12.17 -21.59 10.44
CA ASP A 334 13.11 -20.60 10.97
C ASP A 334 12.46 -19.65 11.98
N LEU A 335 11.24 -19.19 11.70
CA LEU A 335 10.49 -18.34 12.62
C LEU A 335 10.09 -19.10 13.89
N ARG A 336 9.69 -20.38 13.77
CA ARG A 336 9.37 -21.22 14.92
C ARG A 336 10.58 -21.49 15.80
N ARG A 337 11.75 -21.77 15.21
CA ARG A 337 13.02 -21.91 15.97
C ARG A 337 13.37 -20.66 16.77
N ARG A 338 13.15 -19.46 16.22
CA ARG A 338 13.38 -18.17 16.90
C ARG A 338 12.34 -17.84 17.99
N LEU A 339 11.19 -18.52 18.00
CA LEU A 339 10.16 -18.36 19.03
C LEU A 339 10.36 -19.34 20.19
N GLN A 340 11.13 -20.41 19.99
CA GLN A 340 11.37 -21.46 20.98
C GLN A 340 12.72 -21.33 21.71
N GLY A 341 13.64 -20.49 21.23
CA GLY A 341 14.93 -20.19 21.87
C GLY A 341 15.09 -18.71 22.10
#